data_AF-A0A2N0Z216-F1
#
_entry.id   AF-A0A2N0Z216-F1
#
_cell.length_a   1.000
_cell.length_b   1.000
_cell.length_c   1.000
_cell.angle_alpha   90.00
_cell.angle_beta   90.00
_cell.angle_gamma   90.00
#
_symmetry.space_group_name_H-M   'P 1'
#
loop_
_entity.id
_entity.type
_entity.pdbx_description
1 polymer ?
#
loop_
_entity_poly.entity_id
_entity_poly.type
_entity_poly.pdbx_seq_one_letter_code
_entity_poly.pdbx_strand_id
1 'polypeptide(L)' 'MTVLLDNREANNLLVHIQSLRKELIEMGLQEGFQSTNTIQISQKLDTYIVLYQKMVLTCEKNLHTEIKKSC' A
#
# COMPACT_ATOMS: atom_id res chain seq x y z
N MET A 1 -5.03 11.40 24.08
CA MET A 1 -5.76 11.64 22.81
C MET A 1 -5.36 10.49 21.89
N THR A 2 -6.16 9.42 21.91
CA THR A 2 -5.75 8.09 21.45
C THR A 2 -5.71 8.02 19.92
N VAL A 3 -4.58 7.55 19.43
CA VAL A 3 -4.28 7.26 18.02
C VAL A 3 -5.16 6.09 17.57
N LEU A 4 -6.16 6.38 16.74
CA LEU A 4 -6.73 5.43 15.81
C LEU A 4 -6.71 6.13 14.46
N LEU A 5 -5.68 5.84 13.65
CA LEU A 5 -5.78 6.08 12.22
C LEU A 5 -7.08 5.40 11.78
N ASP A 6 -8.01 6.19 11.26
CA ASP A 6 -9.35 5.73 10.94
C ASP A 6 -9.22 4.50 10.04
N ASN A 7 -9.71 3.35 10.51
CA ASN A 7 -9.74 2.08 9.79
C ASN A 7 -10.26 2.26 8.35
N ARG A 8 -11.10 3.28 8.15
CA ARG A 8 -11.59 3.75 6.86
C ARG A 8 -10.50 4.15 5.85
N GLU A 9 -9.46 4.87 6.25
CA GLU A 9 -8.40 5.30 5.32
C GLU A 9 -7.56 4.13 4.83
N ALA A 10 -7.18 3.22 5.73
CA ALA A 10 -6.48 1.99 5.37
C ALA A 10 -7.36 1.09 4.49
N ASN A 11 -8.66 0.99 4.79
CA ASN A 11 -9.60 0.25 3.95
C ASN A 11 -9.78 0.86 2.56
N ASN A 12 -9.91 2.18 2.46
CA ASN A 12 -10.03 2.87 1.18
C ASN A 12 -8.79 2.63 0.32
N LEU A 13 -7.61 2.66 0.94
CA LEU A 13 -6.36 2.36 0.27
C LEU A 13 -6.29 0.90 -0.21
N LEU A 14 -6.72 -0.07 0.61
CA LEU A 14 -6.84 -1.47 0.20
C LEU A 14 -7.79 -1.67 -0.97
N VAL A 15 -8.97 -1.02 -0.95
CA VAL A 15 -9.94 -1.08 -2.05
C VAL A 15 -9.31 -0.52 -3.33
N HIS A 16 -8.56 0.58 -3.23
CA HIS A 16 -7.86 1.15 -4.39
C HIS A 16 -6.79 0.21 -4.94
N ILE A 17 -5.98 -0.42 -4.07
CA ILE A 17 -4.99 -1.43 -4.46
C ILE A 17 -5.67 -2.62 -5.17
N GLN A 18 -6.80 -3.10 -4.65
CA GLN A 18 -7.55 -4.19 -5.27
C GLN A 18 -8.08 -3.82 -6.66
N SER A 19 -8.57 -2.59 -6.83
CA SER A 19 -9.02 -2.07 -8.12
C SER A 19 -7.87 -2.02 -9.13
N LEU A 20 -6.73 -1.43 -8.75
CA LEU A 20 -5.55 -1.34 -9.60
C LEU A 20 -4.99 -2.73 -9.97
N ARG A 21 -5.05 -3.69 -9.04
CA ARG A 21 -4.65 -5.07 -9.32
C ARG A 21 -5.54 -5.72 -10.39
N LYS A 22 -6.86 -5.49 -10.33
CA LYS A 22 -7.78 -5.99 -11.34
C LYS A 22 -7.49 -5.36 -12.71
N GLU A 23 -7.32 -4.05 -12.74
CA GLU A 23 -7.00 -3.29 -13.96
C GLU A 23 -5.68 -3.76 -14.59
N LEU A 24 -4.65 -4.02 -13.77
CA LEU A 24 -3.37 -4.56 -14.23
C LEU A 24 -3.53 -5.91 -14.94
N ILE A 25 -4.33 -6.81 -14.36
CA ILE A 25 -4.56 -8.14 -14.92
C ILE A 25 -5.33 -8.01 -16.24
N GLU A 26 -6.41 -7.22 -16.25
CA GLU A 26 -7.21 -7.00 -17.45
C GLU A 26 -6.37 -6.39 -18.58
N MET A 27 -5.56 -5.38 -18.28
CA MET A 27 -4.69 -4.74 -19.26
C MET A 27 -3.55 -5.65 -19.71
N GLY A 28 -2.95 -6.42 -18.80
CA GLY A 28 -1.94 -7.42 -19.14
C GLY A 28 -2.48 -8.53 -20.05
N LEU A 29 -3.78 -8.86 -19.94
CA LEU A 29 -4.45 -9.79 -20.84
C LEU A 29 -4.83 -9.16 -22.20
N GLN A 30 -5.14 -7.85 -22.23
CA GLN A 30 -5.56 -7.15 -23.46
C GLN A 30 -4.39 -6.66 -24.30
N GLU A 31 -3.37 -6.08 -23.65
CA GLU A 31 -2.25 -5.38 -24.30
C GLU A 31 -0.90 -6.10 -24.10
N GLY A 32 -0.82 -7.02 -23.14
CA GLY A 32 0.41 -7.69 -22.74
C GLY A 32 1.16 -6.96 -21.64
N PHE A 33 1.86 -7.71 -20.78
CA PHE A 33 2.62 -7.16 -19.64
C PHE A 33 3.82 -6.28 -19.98
N GLN A 34 4.21 -6.23 -21.26
CA GLN A 34 5.25 -5.34 -21.76
C GLN A 34 4.69 -4.04 -22.35
N SER A 35 3.35 -3.89 -22.43
CA SER A 35 2.76 -2.64 -22.90
C SER A 35 3.10 -1.51 -21.93
N THR A 36 3.35 -0.31 -22.46
CA THR A 36 3.62 0.88 -21.66
C THR A 36 2.52 1.13 -20.64
N ASN A 37 1.25 0.91 -21.01
CA ASN A 37 0.11 1.12 -20.13
C ASN A 37 0.12 0.11 -18.97
N THR A 38 0.40 -1.18 -19.26
CA THR A 38 0.47 -2.21 -18.22
C THR A 38 1.61 -1.93 -17.24
N ILE A 39 2.76 -1.47 -17.75
CA ILE A 39 3.90 -1.07 -16.91
C ILE A 39 3.54 0.12 -16.03
N GLN A 40 2.86 1.14 -16.57
CA GLN A 40 2.44 2.32 -15.80
C GLN A 40 1.47 1.95 -14.66
N ILE A 41 0.50 1.08 -14.92
CA ILE A 41 -0.41 0.58 -13.88
C ILE A 41 0.35 -0.23 -12.84
N SER A 42 1.32 -1.05 -13.23
CA SER A 42 2.16 -1.81 -12.29
C SER A 42 2.92 -0.87 -11.34
N GLN A 43 3.56 0.16 -11.87
CA GLN A 43 4.31 1.14 -11.07
C GLN A 43 3.39 1.94 -10.13
N LYS A 44 2.18 2.26 -10.60
CA LYS A 44 1.16 2.91 -9.77
C LYS A 44 0.73 1.99 -8.62
N LEU A 45 0.45 0.72 -8.91
CA LEU A 45 0.09 -0.29 -7.92
C LEU A 45 1.18 -0.43 -6.85
N ASP A 46 2.45 -0.53 -7.25
CA ASP A 46 3.59 -0.63 -6.33
C ASP A 46 3.66 0.57 -5.38
N THR A 47 3.40 1.78 -5.89
CA THR A 47 3.37 3.00 -5.08
C THR A 47 2.33 2.91 -3.97
N TYR A 48 1.10 2.47 -4.29
CA TYR A 48 0.05 2.34 -3.29
C TYR A 48 0.28 1.19 -2.30
N ILE A 49 0.90 0.09 -2.73
CA ILE A 49 1.32 -0.99 -1.84
C ILE A 49 2.34 -0.46 -0.82
N VAL A 50 3.36 0.28 -1.26
CA VAL A 50 4.35 0.89 -0.36
C VAL A 50 3.68 1.88 0.59
N LEU A 51 2.71 2.67 0.13
CA LEU A 51 1.95 3.58 0.99
C LEU A 51 1.20 2.81 2.09
N TYR A 52 0.51 1.73 1.71
CA TYR A 52 -0.24 0.89 2.65
C TYR A 52 0.69 0.23 3.67
N GLN A 53 1.79 -0.35 3.20
CA GLN A 53 2.81 -0.93 4.07
C GLN A 53 3.38 0.10 5.04
N LYS A 54 3.66 1.33 4.57
CA LYS A 54 4.10 2.41 5.46
C LYS A 54 3.06 2.71 6.53
N MET A 55 1.78 2.83 6.18
CA MET A 55 0.70 3.08 7.14
C MET A 55 0.57 1.97 8.20
N VAL A 56 0.75 0.70 7.80
CA VAL A 56 0.70 -0.45 8.71
C VAL A 56 1.96 -0.52 9.58
N LEU A 57 3.15 -0.35 8.99
CA LEU A 57 4.45 -0.47 9.69
C LEU A 57 4.77 0.73 10.58
N THR A 58 4.27 1.95 10.29
CA THR A 58 4.38 3.08 11.23
C THR A 58 3.53 2.89 12.48
N CYS A 59 2.59 1.94 12.48
CA CYS A 59 1.86 1.54 13.69
C CYS A 59 2.73 0.73 14.67
N GLU A 60 3.71 -0.05 14.18
CA GLU A 60 4.58 -0.89 15.01
C GLU A 60 5.77 -0.14 15.61
N LYS A 61 6.19 0.99 15.03
CA LYS A 61 7.35 1.75 15.52
C LYS A 61 7.10 2.59 16.78
N ASN A 62 5.85 2.69 17.23
CA ASN A 62 5.53 3.34 18.50
C ASN A 62 5.65 2.40 19.72
N LEU A 63 5.93 1.10 19.52
CA LEU A 63 6.15 0.15 20.63
C LEU A 63 7.63 -0.02 21.02
N HIS A 64 8.58 0.34 20.15
CA HIS A 64 10.01 0.14 20.41
C HIS A 64 10.75 1.35 20.99
N THR A 65 10.08 2.48 21.22
CA THR A 65 10.73 3.71 21.73
C THR A 65 10.71 3.85 23.26
N GLU A 66 10.37 2.81 24.01
CA GLU A 66 10.48 2.83 25.49
C GLU A 66 11.45 1.81 26.11
N ILE A 67 12.08 0.91 25.35
CA ILE A 67 12.98 -0.13 25.92
C ILE A 67 14.45 0.01 25.45
N LYS A 68 14.91 1.23 25.11
CA LYS A 68 16.35 1.52 24.93
C LYS A 68 16.82 2.75 25.71
N LYS A 69 16.36 2.89 26.96
CA LYS A 69 17.02 3.70 28.00
C LYS A 69 17.29 2.85 29.25
N SER A 70 18.17 1.87 29.13
CA SER A 70 19.00 1.39 30.24
C SER A 70 20.09 0.48 29.68
N CYS A 71 21.24 1.09 29.38
CA CYS A 71 22.60 0.58 29.48
C CYS A 71 23.51 1.79 29.30
#